data_AF-A0A8K0W313-F1
#
_entry.id   AF-A0A8K0W313-F1
#
_cell.length_a   1.000
_cell.length_b   1.000
_cell.length_c   1.000
_cell.angle_alpha   90.00
_cell.angle_beta   90.00
_cell.angle_gamma   90.00
#
_symmetry.space_group_name_H-M   'P 1'
#
loop_
_entity.id
_entity.type
_entity.pdbx_description
1 polymer ?
#
loop_
_entity_poly.entity_id
_entity_poly.type
_entity_poly.pdbx_seq_one_letter_code
_entity_poly.pdbx_strand_id
1 'polypeptide(L)'
;MRNPAPPLYDKKAAMNTACSLLMEGPQLEPTPDYTPERLTPSHSQSNLAQLHEVARACRTVETPSNVLDTVKLRAMPTSARFLHLLGQSKALIEVHGPYTTFAGTTVFSRAPLARNRMKIASAKHIALSLAAAQDSVGSAQIDGPANDDLAVFKYLWDTTVEMLESLIRTGDLDHETFGWGIFGLSAGYIGHASWKEDSLFLAHKTRLHDALVQMSSMDAPARHQRLSLSSGGHVGILAKANREIHVCANLLLQRFQREEWKRIRWYHGVAVAQKWIAHLGMEPEIS
;
A
#
# COMPACT_ATOMS: atom_id res chain seq x y z
N MET A 1 29.35 39.10 -44.97
CA MET A 1 28.03 38.51 -45.30
C MET A 1 27.26 38.34 -44.00
N ARG A 2 26.19 39.13 -43.79
CA ARG A 2 25.37 39.11 -42.56
C ARG A 2 24.15 38.22 -42.79
N ASN A 3 23.91 37.26 -41.90
CA ASN A 3 22.70 36.43 -41.93
C ASN A 3 21.48 37.27 -41.49
N PRO A 4 20.33 37.18 -42.18
CA PRO A 4 19.12 37.86 -41.75
C PRO A 4 18.48 37.14 -40.55
N ALA A 5 17.93 37.92 -39.62
CA ALA A 5 17.19 37.43 -38.47
C ALA A 5 15.81 36.86 -38.90
N PRO A 6 15.31 35.83 -38.21
CA PRO A 6 14.00 35.26 -38.49
C PRO A 6 12.86 36.15 -37.96
N PRO A 7 11.66 36.10 -38.59
CA PRO A 7 10.53 36.94 -38.22
C PRO A 7 9.86 36.48 -36.92
N LEU A 8 9.47 37.46 -36.12
CA LEU A 8 8.62 37.32 -34.93
C LEU A 8 7.20 36.89 -35.36
N TYR A 9 6.80 35.68 -34.95
CA TYR A 9 5.42 35.21 -35.09
C TYR A 9 4.55 35.73 -33.94
N ASP A 10 3.48 36.44 -34.31
CA ASP A 10 2.47 37.02 -33.44
C ASP A 10 1.50 35.93 -32.94
N LYS A 11 1.50 35.66 -31.63
CA LYS A 11 0.76 34.56 -30.98
C LYS A 11 -0.66 34.94 -30.50
N LYS A 12 -1.26 36.02 -31.00
CA LYS A 12 -2.56 36.52 -30.51
C LYS A 12 -3.82 36.08 -31.28
N ALA A 13 -3.72 35.22 -32.29
CA ALA A 13 -4.87 34.86 -33.15
C ALA A 13 -5.42 33.42 -33.00
N ALA A 14 -4.95 32.62 -32.03
CA ALA A 14 -5.32 31.20 -31.92
C ALA A 14 -6.19 30.86 -30.69
N MET A 15 -6.98 31.80 -30.17
CA MET A 15 -7.74 31.61 -28.93
C MET A 15 -9.23 31.99 -29.01
N ASN A 16 -9.85 31.91 -30.20
CA ASN A 16 -11.27 32.26 -30.38
C ASN A 16 -12.10 31.29 -31.25
N THR A 17 -11.68 30.04 -31.46
CA THR A 17 -12.44 29.07 -32.29
C THR A 17 -12.68 27.72 -31.60
N ALA A 18 -12.87 27.72 -30.28
CA ALA A 18 -13.13 26.48 -29.52
C ALA A 18 -14.24 26.66 -28.46
N CYS A 19 -15.28 27.45 -28.74
CA CYS A 19 -16.35 27.72 -27.76
C CYS A 19 -17.79 27.60 -28.32
N SER A 20 -18.02 26.78 -29.36
CA SER A 20 -19.37 26.63 -29.96
C SER A 20 -19.80 25.19 -30.31
N LEU A 21 -19.26 24.15 -29.66
CA LEU A 21 -19.64 22.75 -29.94
C LEU A 21 -19.88 21.88 -28.68
N LEU A 22 -20.57 22.43 -27.66
CA LEU A 22 -21.02 21.64 -26.49
C LEU A 22 -22.47 22.00 -26.10
N MET A 23 -23.40 21.80 -27.02
CA MET A 23 -24.85 21.83 -26.73
C MET A 23 -25.58 20.71 -27.50
N GLU A 24 -25.12 19.46 -27.34
CA GLU A 24 -25.96 18.30 -27.61
C GLU A 24 -26.04 17.47 -26.32
N GLY A 25 -27.19 17.54 -25.66
CA GLY A 25 -27.48 16.77 -24.46
C GLY A 25 -27.70 15.28 -24.79
N PRO A 26 -27.34 14.37 -23.87
CA PRO A 26 -27.59 12.95 -24.07
C PRO A 26 -29.10 12.66 -24.11
N GLN A 27 -29.53 11.96 -25.16
CA GLN A 27 -30.88 11.39 -25.22
C GLN A 27 -31.07 10.40 -24.07
N LEU A 28 -32.11 10.62 -23.27
CA LEU A 28 -32.57 9.73 -22.22
C LEU A 28 -33.09 8.43 -22.85
N GLU A 29 -32.39 7.33 -22.62
CA GLU A 29 -32.93 6.00 -22.90
C GLU A 29 -34.12 5.69 -21.99
N PRO A 30 -35.15 4.98 -22.50
CA PRO A 30 -36.33 4.62 -21.73
C PRO A 30 -35.94 3.67 -20.58
N THR A 31 -36.32 4.08 -19.36
CA THR A 31 -36.21 3.26 -18.15
C THR A 31 -36.99 1.96 -18.31
N PRO A 32 -36.40 0.79 -18.01
CA PRO A 32 -37.11 -0.48 -18.04
C PRO A 32 -38.18 -0.53 -16.94
N ASP A 33 -39.38 -0.96 -17.30
CA ASP A 33 -40.51 -1.15 -16.38
C ASP A 33 -40.16 -2.15 -15.28
N TYR A 34 -40.23 -1.67 -14.03
CA TYR A 34 -40.00 -2.47 -12.84
C TYR A 34 -41.26 -3.27 -12.50
N THR A 35 -41.28 -4.55 -12.89
CA THR A 35 -42.34 -5.50 -12.48
C THR A 35 -41.96 -6.16 -11.14
N PRO A 36 -42.79 -6.07 -10.08
CA PRO A 36 -42.45 -6.52 -8.72
C PRO A 36 -42.48 -8.04 -8.49
N GLU A 37 -42.64 -8.86 -9.54
CA GLU A 37 -42.87 -10.31 -9.41
C GLU A 37 -41.60 -11.19 -9.45
N ARG A 38 -40.39 -10.61 -9.44
CA ARG A 38 -39.12 -11.38 -9.47
C ARG A 38 -38.24 -11.25 -8.22
N LEU A 39 -38.80 -10.91 -7.08
CA LEU A 39 -38.12 -10.92 -5.79
C LEU A 39 -38.51 -12.13 -4.94
N THR A 40 -38.13 -13.33 -5.40
CA THR A 40 -37.97 -14.48 -4.49
C THR A 40 -36.51 -14.94 -4.54
N PRO A 41 -35.71 -14.74 -3.48
CA PRO A 41 -34.36 -15.28 -3.40
C PRO A 41 -34.44 -16.75 -3.01
N SER A 42 -34.80 -17.62 -3.95
CA SER A 42 -34.82 -19.08 -3.76
C SER A 42 -33.45 -19.75 -3.96
N HIS A 43 -32.37 -18.98 -4.15
CA HIS A 43 -31.02 -19.51 -4.43
C HIS A 43 -29.95 -19.24 -3.36
N SER A 44 -30.32 -18.86 -2.14
CA SER A 44 -29.35 -18.67 -1.03
C SER A 44 -29.08 -19.92 -0.18
N GLN A 45 -29.39 -21.14 -0.67
CA GLN A 45 -29.05 -22.40 0.03
C GLN A 45 -27.72 -23.02 -0.42
N SER A 46 -27.06 -22.46 -1.44
CA SER A 46 -25.72 -22.90 -1.85
C SER A 46 -24.64 -22.10 -1.12
N ASN A 47 -24.11 -22.62 -0.01
CA ASN A 47 -22.66 -22.56 0.25
C ASN A 47 -22.18 -23.28 1.51
N LEU A 48 -23.04 -23.61 2.48
CA LEU A 48 -22.56 -24.27 3.71
C LEU A 48 -21.99 -25.67 3.45
N ALA A 49 -22.67 -26.51 2.66
CA ALA A 49 -22.17 -27.85 2.34
C ALA A 49 -20.87 -27.82 1.50
N GLN A 50 -20.75 -26.87 0.56
CA GLN A 50 -19.55 -26.66 -0.24
C GLN A 50 -18.36 -26.16 0.60
N LEU A 51 -18.60 -25.31 1.62
CA LEU A 51 -17.58 -24.89 2.58
C LEU A 51 -17.02 -26.08 3.38
N HIS A 52 -17.88 -27.01 3.82
CA HIS A 52 -17.45 -28.21 4.55
C HIS A 52 -16.69 -29.22 3.68
N GLU A 53 -16.94 -29.25 2.38
CA GLU A 53 -16.28 -30.15 1.44
C GLU A 53 -14.91 -29.61 1.00
N VAL A 54 -14.79 -28.31 0.72
CA VAL A 54 -13.50 -27.63 0.48
C VAL A 54 -12.61 -27.72 1.72
N ALA A 55 -13.17 -27.53 2.93
CA ALA A 55 -12.43 -27.70 4.19
C ALA A 55 -11.91 -29.13 4.44
N ARG A 56 -12.53 -30.15 3.82
CA ARG A 56 -12.03 -31.54 3.87
C ARG A 56 -10.94 -31.79 2.84
N ALA A 57 -11.06 -31.24 1.63
CA ALA A 57 -10.07 -31.40 0.57
C ALA A 57 -8.72 -30.73 0.89
N CYS A 58 -8.69 -29.68 1.70
CA CYS A 58 -7.45 -29.00 2.09
C CYS A 58 -6.64 -29.68 3.21
N ARG A 59 -7.10 -30.80 3.80
CA ARG A 59 -6.41 -31.45 4.94
C ARG A 59 -5.20 -32.33 4.57
N THR A 60 -4.96 -32.60 3.29
CA THR A 60 -3.95 -33.58 2.85
C THR A 60 -2.54 -33.02 2.62
N VAL A 61 -2.29 -31.75 2.90
CA VAL A 61 -0.93 -31.20 2.88
C VAL A 61 -0.45 -31.06 4.32
N GLU A 62 0.32 -32.04 4.79
CA GLU A 62 1.04 -31.98 6.06
C GLU A 62 1.87 -30.70 6.10
N THR A 63 1.35 -29.71 6.81
CA THR A 63 2.05 -28.46 7.09
C THR A 63 2.85 -28.73 8.35
N PRO A 64 4.19 -28.58 8.38
CA PRO A 64 4.95 -28.87 9.58
C PRO A 64 4.42 -28.03 10.74
N SER A 65 4.01 -28.70 11.83
CA SER A 65 3.28 -28.19 13.01
C SER A 65 4.04 -27.13 13.86
N ASN A 66 5.02 -26.43 13.29
CA ASN A 66 5.89 -25.45 13.94
C ASN A 66 5.55 -24.00 13.57
N VAL A 67 4.34 -23.73 13.05
CA VAL A 67 4.01 -22.49 12.32
C VAL A 67 4.20 -21.21 13.15
N LEU A 68 4.21 -21.28 14.48
CA LEU A 68 4.54 -20.13 15.32
C LEU A 68 5.14 -20.54 16.68
N ASP A 69 6.44 -20.79 16.74
CA ASP A 69 7.16 -20.84 18.04
C ASP A 69 7.26 -19.41 18.60
N THR A 70 6.16 -18.96 19.20
CA THR A 70 5.99 -17.59 19.72
C THR A 70 7.02 -17.23 20.78
N VAL A 71 7.56 -18.20 21.52
CA VAL A 71 8.59 -17.99 22.53
C VAL A 71 9.90 -17.59 21.85
N LYS A 72 10.31 -18.34 20.83
CA LYS A 72 11.52 -18.03 20.06
C LYS A 72 11.40 -16.70 19.33
N LEU A 73 10.25 -16.41 18.75
CA LEU A 73 10.00 -15.16 18.03
C LEU A 73 10.07 -13.94 18.96
N ARG A 74 9.56 -14.04 20.19
CA ARG A 74 9.60 -12.93 21.16
C ARG A 74 11.00 -12.61 21.69
N ALA A 75 11.92 -13.58 21.65
CA ALA A 75 13.31 -13.37 22.06
C ALA A 75 14.15 -12.65 20.99
N MET A 76 13.67 -12.57 19.74
CA MET A 76 14.38 -11.91 18.65
C MET A 76 14.22 -10.39 18.72
N PRO A 77 15.25 -9.61 18.30
CA PRO A 77 15.08 -8.18 18.04
C PRO A 77 13.93 -7.91 17.06
N THR A 78 13.22 -6.78 17.22
CA THR A 78 12.03 -6.45 16.41
C THR A 78 12.29 -6.49 14.90
N SER A 79 13.44 -5.99 14.44
CA SER A 79 13.86 -6.03 13.03
C SER A 79 14.04 -7.46 12.52
N ALA A 80 14.75 -8.31 13.27
CA ALA A 80 14.98 -9.71 12.93
C ALA A 80 13.66 -10.50 12.91
N ARG A 81 12.79 -10.28 13.91
CA ARG A 81 11.45 -10.87 13.96
C ARG A 81 10.60 -10.45 12.76
N PHE A 82 10.61 -9.16 12.40
CA PHE A 82 9.91 -8.65 11.22
C PHE A 82 10.38 -9.35 9.94
N LEU A 83 11.69 -9.41 9.70
CA LEU A 83 12.26 -10.03 8.50
C LEU A 83 11.97 -11.53 8.45
N HIS A 84 12.04 -12.22 9.59
CA HIS A 84 11.68 -13.63 9.70
C HIS A 84 10.21 -13.87 9.32
N LEU A 85 9.28 -13.12 9.91
CA LEU A 85 7.85 -13.23 9.63
C LEU A 85 7.50 -12.84 8.19
N LEU A 86 8.20 -11.85 7.63
CA LEU A 86 8.07 -11.46 6.23
C LEU A 86 8.52 -12.59 5.31
N GLY A 87 9.64 -13.24 5.62
CA GLY A 87 10.14 -14.42 4.91
C GLY A 87 9.14 -15.59 4.97
N GLN A 88 8.63 -15.91 6.16
CA GLN A 88 7.61 -16.95 6.35
C GLN A 88 6.33 -16.64 5.57
N SER A 89 5.83 -15.40 5.63
CA SER A 89 4.64 -14.98 4.90
C SER A 89 4.81 -15.09 3.39
N LYS A 90 6.00 -14.74 2.86
CA LYS A 90 6.32 -14.93 1.43
C LYS A 90 6.35 -16.41 1.07
N ALA A 91 6.99 -17.24 1.88
CA ALA A 91 7.06 -18.68 1.65
C ALA A 91 5.66 -19.32 1.64
N LEU A 92 4.77 -18.92 2.55
CA LEU A 92 3.37 -19.37 2.56
C LEU A 92 2.65 -19.04 1.24
N ILE A 93 2.82 -17.81 0.72
CA ILE A 93 2.23 -17.38 -0.56
C ILE A 93 2.85 -18.12 -1.76
N GLU A 94 4.12 -18.47 -1.70
CA GLU A 94 4.80 -19.24 -2.74
C GLU A 94 4.31 -20.69 -2.78
N VAL A 95 4.10 -21.30 -1.63
CA VAL A 95 3.59 -22.68 -1.49
C VAL A 95 2.11 -22.76 -1.84
N HIS A 96 1.28 -21.89 -1.26
CA HIS A 96 -0.18 -21.98 -1.35
C HIS A 96 -0.80 -21.10 -2.43
N GLY A 97 -0.04 -20.17 -3.01
CA GLY A 97 -0.58 -19.14 -3.90
C GLY A 97 -1.11 -17.92 -3.13
N PRO A 98 -1.69 -16.94 -3.85
CA PRO A 98 -2.24 -15.75 -3.23
C PRO A 98 -3.48 -16.11 -2.42
N TYR A 99 -3.54 -15.63 -1.19
CA TYR A 99 -4.69 -15.83 -0.32
C TYR A 99 -5.84 -14.92 -0.75
N THR A 100 -7.06 -15.37 -0.48
CA THR A 100 -8.31 -14.67 -0.80
C THR A 100 -9.31 -14.88 0.35
N THR A 101 -10.50 -14.32 0.21
CA THR A 101 -11.65 -14.71 1.02
C THR A 101 -12.62 -15.56 0.21
N PHE A 102 -13.47 -16.35 0.89
CA PHE A 102 -14.61 -16.99 0.20
C PHE A 102 -15.58 -15.91 -0.31
N ALA A 103 -16.16 -16.15 -1.48
CA ALA A 103 -17.04 -15.20 -2.16
C ALA A 103 -18.18 -14.72 -1.25
N GLY A 104 -18.29 -13.39 -1.08
CA GLY A 104 -19.31 -12.77 -0.24
C GLY A 104 -19.05 -12.87 1.27
N THR A 105 -17.86 -13.28 1.69
CA THR A 105 -17.49 -13.43 3.10
C THR A 105 -16.13 -12.82 3.42
N THR A 106 -15.81 -12.75 4.70
CA THR A 106 -14.49 -12.40 5.25
C THR A 106 -13.75 -13.62 5.80
N VAL A 107 -14.15 -14.83 5.38
CA VAL A 107 -13.47 -16.06 5.77
C VAL A 107 -12.24 -16.23 4.88
N PHE A 108 -11.07 -16.23 5.51
CA PHE A 108 -9.77 -16.32 4.87
C PHE A 108 -9.54 -17.71 4.29
N SER A 109 -9.01 -17.78 3.08
CA SER A 109 -8.77 -19.04 2.38
C SER A 109 -7.48 -19.03 1.57
N ARG A 110 -6.83 -20.20 1.53
CA ARG A 110 -5.74 -20.51 0.61
C ARG A 110 -6.29 -20.57 -0.82
N ALA A 111 -5.43 -20.34 -1.81
CA ALA A 111 -5.85 -20.55 -3.20
C ALA A 111 -6.27 -22.02 -3.40
N PRO A 112 -7.31 -22.29 -4.21
CA PRO A 112 -7.84 -23.65 -4.41
C PRO A 112 -6.84 -24.57 -5.13
N LEU A 113 -5.87 -24.00 -5.83
CA LEU A 113 -4.81 -24.73 -6.52
C LEU A 113 -3.46 -24.24 -6.00
N ALA A 114 -2.72 -25.14 -5.35
CA ALA A 114 -1.35 -24.88 -4.92
C ALA A 114 -0.48 -24.51 -6.14
N ARG A 115 0.40 -23.53 -5.97
CA ARG A 115 1.30 -23.11 -7.05
C ARG A 115 2.45 -24.09 -7.21
N ASN A 116 3.02 -24.11 -8.41
CA ASN A 116 4.33 -24.71 -8.61
C ASN A 116 5.35 -23.96 -7.74
N ARG A 117 5.99 -24.68 -6.80
CA ARG A 117 6.90 -24.16 -5.76
C ARG A 117 8.10 -23.37 -6.29
N MET A 118 8.36 -23.39 -7.60
CA MET A 118 9.50 -22.71 -8.23
C MET A 118 9.27 -21.22 -8.53
N LYS A 119 8.06 -20.67 -8.31
CA LYS A 119 7.75 -19.27 -8.64
C LYS A 119 7.74 -18.38 -7.41
N ILE A 120 8.68 -17.43 -7.37
CA ILE A 120 8.74 -16.35 -6.37
C ILE A 120 7.43 -15.57 -6.38
N ALA A 121 6.91 -15.24 -5.19
CA ALA A 121 5.69 -14.46 -5.06
C ALA A 121 5.89 -13.02 -5.57
N SER A 122 5.18 -12.63 -6.63
CA SER A 122 5.17 -11.24 -7.08
C SER A 122 4.59 -10.30 -6.01
N ALA A 123 5.01 -9.03 -6.03
CA ALA A 123 4.52 -7.99 -5.12
C ALA A 123 2.99 -7.89 -5.11
N LYS A 124 2.34 -8.11 -6.26
CA LYS A 124 0.88 -8.16 -6.38
C LYS A 124 0.26 -9.28 -5.54
N HIS A 125 0.85 -10.48 -5.53
CA HIS A 125 0.34 -11.60 -4.72
C HIS A 125 0.51 -11.36 -3.23
N ILE A 126 1.63 -10.73 -2.83
CA ILE A 126 1.86 -10.32 -1.45
C ILE A 126 0.80 -9.30 -1.03
N ALA A 127 0.60 -8.26 -1.85
CA ALA A 127 -0.39 -7.22 -1.57
C ALA A 127 -1.82 -7.78 -1.45
N LEU A 128 -2.23 -8.68 -2.36
CA LEU A 128 -3.55 -9.32 -2.31
C LEU A 128 -3.72 -10.19 -1.06
N SER A 129 -2.71 -10.98 -0.71
CA SER A 129 -2.78 -11.88 0.46
C SER A 129 -2.86 -11.08 1.77
N LEU A 130 -2.05 -10.01 1.89
CA LEU A 130 -2.09 -9.13 3.05
C LEU A 130 -3.41 -8.35 3.15
N ALA A 131 -4.00 -7.95 2.02
CA ALA A 131 -5.31 -7.31 2.01
C ALA A 131 -6.41 -8.28 2.48
N ALA A 132 -6.42 -9.52 1.95
CA ALA A 132 -7.35 -10.55 2.39
C ALA A 132 -7.19 -10.86 3.89
N ALA A 133 -5.96 -10.93 4.39
CA ALA A 133 -5.68 -11.15 5.80
C ALA A 133 -6.18 -9.99 6.68
N GLN A 134 -5.91 -8.74 6.28
CA GLN A 134 -6.39 -7.55 6.97
C GLN A 134 -7.92 -7.50 7.07
N ASP A 135 -8.61 -7.84 5.98
CA ASP A 135 -10.09 -7.82 5.93
C ASP A 135 -10.69 -9.00 6.74
N SER A 136 -9.93 -10.06 6.99
CA SER A 136 -10.39 -11.28 7.67
C SER A 136 -10.08 -11.33 9.17
N VAL A 137 -9.03 -10.65 9.64
CA VAL A 137 -8.49 -10.80 11.01
C VAL A 137 -9.49 -10.47 12.13
N GLY A 138 -10.48 -9.60 11.85
CA GLY A 138 -11.53 -9.23 12.80
C GLY A 138 -12.80 -10.08 12.70
N SER A 139 -12.85 -11.07 11.81
CA SER A 139 -14.03 -11.88 11.53
C SER A 139 -13.90 -13.31 12.05
N ALA A 140 -15.02 -14.00 12.25
CA ALA A 140 -15.03 -15.42 12.58
C ALA A 140 -14.38 -16.25 11.45
N GLN A 141 -13.44 -17.12 11.82
CA GLN A 141 -12.71 -17.99 10.89
C GLN A 141 -13.06 -19.45 11.13
N ILE A 142 -12.84 -20.28 10.10
CA ILE A 142 -12.97 -21.74 10.21
C ILE A 142 -11.65 -22.30 10.73
N ASP A 143 -11.71 -23.20 11.71
CA ASP A 143 -10.53 -23.90 12.21
C ASP A 143 -9.83 -24.66 11.09
N GLY A 144 -8.51 -24.51 11.03
CA GLY A 144 -7.65 -25.23 10.09
C GLY A 144 -6.49 -24.40 9.57
N PRO A 145 -5.76 -24.94 8.58
CA PRO A 145 -4.47 -24.39 8.16
C PRO A 145 -4.52 -22.95 7.64
N ALA A 146 -5.64 -22.52 7.04
CA ALA A 146 -5.80 -21.14 6.60
C ALA A 146 -5.86 -20.16 7.78
N ASN A 147 -6.47 -20.56 8.91
CA ASN A 147 -6.52 -19.74 10.12
C ASN A 147 -5.14 -19.64 10.78
N ASP A 148 -4.35 -20.71 10.75
CA ASP A 148 -2.96 -20.70 11.23
C ASP A 148 -2.10 -19.72 10.39
N ASP A 149 -2.26 -19.74 9.07
CA ASP A 149 -1.57 -18.78 8.19
C ASP A 149 -2.02 -17.33 8.45
N LEU A 150 -3.33 -17.12 8.69
CA LEU A 150 -3.87 -15.81 9.05
C LEU A 150 -3.21 -15.26 10.32
N ALA A 151 -2.96 -16.13 11.31
CA ALA A 151 -2.25 -15.76 12.53
C ALA A 151 -0.80 -15.31 12.24
N VAL A 152 -0.10 -15.94 11.29
CA VAL A 152 1.23 -15.50 10.84
C VAL A 152 1.15 -14.11 10.20
N PHE A 153 0.21 -13.87 9.28
CA PHE A 153 0.04 -12.56 8.65
C PHE A 153 -0.31 -11.47 9.67
N LYS A 154 -1.16 -11.79 10.65
CA LYS A 154 -1.47 -10.88 11.75
C LYS A 154 -0.22 -10.57 12.56
N TYR A 155 0.57 -11.58 12.94
CA TYR A 155 1.76 -11.37 13.75
C TYR A 155 2.85 -10.60 13.00
N LEU A 156 2.95 -10.78 11.67
CA LEU A 156 3.74 -9.91 10.80
C LEU A 156 3.27 -8.47 10.88
N TRP A 157 1.97 -8.21 10.77
CA TRP A 157 1.43 -6.85 10.86
C TRP A 157 1.68 -6.20 12.22
N ASP A 158 1.40 -6.91 13.31
CA ASP A 158 1.63 -6.41 14.67
C ASP A 158 3.12 -6.04 14.86
N THR A 159 4.03 -6.92 14.40
CA THR A 159 5.48 -6.64 14.41
C THR A 159 5.87 -5.48 13.49
N THR A 160 5.18 -5.31 12.36
CA THR A 160 5.40 -4.18 11.43
C THR A 160 5.07 -2.87 12.13
N VAL A 161 3.95 -2.80 12.86
CA VAL A 161 3.58 -1.60 13.63
C VAL A 161 4.61 -1.30 14.70
N GLU A 162 5.01 -2.29 15.50
CA GLU A 162 6.07 -2.14 16.51
C GLU A 162 7.37 -1.60 15.89
N MET A 163 7.75 -2.11 14.71
CA MET A 163 8.94 -1.68 13.99
C MET A 163 8.85 -0.23 13.51
N LEU A 164 7.73 0.14 12.87
CA LEU A 164 7.49 1.51 12.42
C LEU A 164 7.57 2.49 13.61
N GLU A 165 6.90 2.17 14.71
CA GLU A 165 6.91 3.00 15.91
C GLU A 165 8.30 3.12 16.54
N SER A 166 9.07 2.04 16.55
CA SER A 166 10.45 2.06 17.04
C SER A 166 11.31 2.99 16.18
N LEU A 167 11.29 2.83 14.86
CA LEU A 167 12.09 3.62 13.92
C LEU A 167 11.72 5.11 13.95
N ILE A 168 10.43 5.41 14.07
CA ILE A 168 9.94 6.78 14.19
C ILE A 168 10.43 7.42 15.50
N ARG A 169 10.51 6.63 16.59
CA ARG A 169 10.92 7.11 17.91
C ARG A 169 12.42 7.37 18.01
N THR A 170 13.25 6.54 17.37
CA THR A 170 14.71 6.77 17.39
C THR A 170 15.09 7.99 16.56
N GLY A 171 14.34 8.27 15.48
CA GLY A 171 14.58 9.45 14.65
C GLY A 171 15.84 9.34 13.80
N ASP A 172 16.33 8.12 13.55
CA ASP A 172 17.57 7.87 12.81
C ASP A 172 17.43 8.07 11.29
N LEU A 173 16.19 8.27 10.80
CA LEU A 173 15.91 8.50 9.39
C LEU A 173 16.11 9.98 9.04
N ASP A 174 16.81 10.25 7.94
CA ASP A 174 16.85 11.59 7.37
C ASP A 174 15.45 12.04 6.90
N HIS A 175 15.25 13.35 6.76
CA HIS A 175 13.94 13.91 6.41
C HIS A 175 13.38 13.38 5.09
N GLU A 176 14.23 13.13 4.09
CA GLU A 176 13.80 12.64 2.78
C GLU A 176 13.34 11.18 2.87
N THR A 177 14.14 10.30 3.50
CA THR A 177 13.79 8.89 3.70
C THR A 177 12.53 8.75 4.57
N PHE A 178 12.43 9.55 5.64
CA PHE A 178 11.22 9.62 6.46
C PHE A 178 10.02 10.09 5.64
N GLY A 179 10.15 11.18 4.90
CA GLY A 179 9.10 11.76 4.08
C GLY A 179 8.58 10.80 3.01
N TRP A 180 9.46 10.13 2.26
CA TRP A 180 9.06 9.11 1.29
C TRP A 180 8.36 7.91 1.94
N GLY A 181 8.80 7.51 3.14
CA GLY A 181 8.12 6.47 3.91
C GLY A 181 6.69 6.87 4.30
N ILE A 182 6.51 8.09 4.84
CA ILE A 182 5.18 8.61 5.19
C ILE A 182 4.30 8.78 3.95
N PHE A 183 4.85 9.23 2.82
CA PHE A 183 4.12 9.28 1.55
C PHE A 183 3.69 7.88 1.08
N GLY A 184 4.57 6.87 1.22
CA GLY A 184 4.27 5.47 0.93
C GLY A 184 3.14 4.90 1.79
N LEU A 185 3.15 5.18 3.09
CA LEU A 185 2.05 4.84 4.00
C LEU A 185 0.74 5.51 3.58
N SER A 186 0.82 6.78 3.17
CA SER A 186 -0.32 7.57 2.70
C SER A 186 -0.93 7.06 1.38
N ALA A 187 -0.17 6.28 0.60
CA ALA A 187 -0.70 5.60 -0.58
C ALA A 187 -1.60 4.41 -0.22
N GLY A 188 -1.35 3.77 0.92
CA GLY A 188 -2.15 2.68 1.47
C GLY A 188 -3.28 3.10 2.39
N TYR A 189 -3.56 4.40 2.52
CA TYR A 189 -4.56 4.91 3.46
C TYR A 189 -5.99 4.59 3.00
N ILE A 190 -6.79 4.04 3.92
CA ILE A 190 -8.22 3.75 3.72
C ILE A 190 -9.00 4.99 4.19
N GLY A 191 -9.52 5.78 3.25
CA GLY A 191 -10.21 7.07 3.49
C GLY A 191 -11.48 6.99 4.34
N HIS A 192 -11.84 8.07 5.04
CA HIS A 192 -13.01 8.16 5.92
C HIS A 192 -14.31 8.31 5.13
N ALA A 193 -15.43 7.89 5.71
CA ALA A 193 -16.75 8.25 5.16
C ALA A 193 -17.00 9.78 5.19
N SER A 194 -16.19 10.53 5.95
CA SER A 194 -16.30 11.98 6.07
C SER A 194 -15.39 12.68 5.05
N TRP A 195 -16.02 13.21 4.00
CA TRP A 195 -15.42 14.06 2.98
C TRP A 195 -14.47 15.17 3.50
N LYS A 196 -14.76 15.79 4.65
CA LYS A 196 -13.93 16.88 5.20
C LYS A 196 -12.58 16.40 5.70
N GLU A 197 -12.54 15.28 6.44
CA GLU A 197 -11.28 14.74 6.96
C GLU A 197 -10.36 14.26 5.83
N ASP A 198 -10.96 13.67 4.80
CA ASP A 198 -10.24 13.22 3.62
C ASP A 198 -9.62 14.38 2.84
N SER A 199 -10.28 15.55 2.79
CA SER A 199 -9.74 16.72 2.09
C SER A 199 -8.43 17.25 2.70
N LEU A 200 -8.34 17.31 4.04
CA LEU A 200 -7.13 17.74 4.75
C LEU A 200 -6.01 16.72 4.59
N PHE A 201 -6.33 15.43 4.69
CA PHE A 201 -5.37 14.35 4.48
C PHE A 201 -4.75 14.43 3.08
N LEU A 202 -5.58 14.58 2.04
CA LEU A 202 -5.13 14.72 0.66
C LEU A 202 -4.29 15.98 0.46
N ALA A 203 -4.67 17.11 1.07
CA ALA A 203 -3.89 18.35 0.99
C ALA A 203 -2.47 18.18 1.58
N HIS A 204 -2.34 17.52 2.74
CA HIS A 204 -1.04 17.23 3.34
C HIS A 204 -0.23 16.25 2.50
N LYS A 205 -0.87 15.21 1.96
CA LYS A 205 -0.22 14.23 1.07
C LYS A 205 0.33 14.90 -0.20
N THR A 206 -0.44 15.77 -0.84
CA THR A 206 0.00 16.49 -2.04
C THR A 206 1.17 17.42 -1.73
N ARG A 207 1.08 18.21 -0.66
CA ARG A 207 2.18 19.10 -0.23
C ARG A 207 3.46 18.35 0.10
N LEU A 208 3.34 17.20 0.77
CA LEU A 208 4.49 16.33 1.06
C LEU A 208 5.15 15.85 -0.24
N HIS A 209 4.36 15.36 -1.19
CA HIS A 209 4.87 14.94 -2.50
C HIS A 209 5.60 16.07 -3.24
N ASP A 210 4.98 17.25 -3.31
CA ASP A 210 5.57 18.40 -4.00
C ASP A 210 6.88 18.85 -3.36
N ALA A 211 6.99 18.75 -2.03
CA ALA A 211 8.22 19.04 -1.30
C ALA A 211 9.30 17.96 -1.52
N LEU A 212 8.93 16.69 -1.54
CA LEU A 212 9.84 15.57 -1.82
C LEU A 212 10.39 15.63 -3.25
N VAL A 213 9.56 15.97 -4.23
CA VAL A 213 10.02 16.15 -5.62
C VAL A 213 11.03 17.30 -5.72
N GLN A 214 10.88 18.37 -4.93
CA GLN A 214 11.86 19.48 -4.89
C GLN A 214 13.19 19.10 -4.25
N MET A 215 13.21 18.09 -3.38
CA MET A 215 14.44 17.57 -2.77
C MET A 215 15.26 16.70 -3.72
N SER A 216 14.66 16.17 -4.81
CA SER A 216 15.26 15.09 -5.59
C SER A 216 16.64 15.43 -6.16
N SER A 217 17.64 15.02 -5.39
CA SER A 217 19.03 14.78 -5.72
C SER A 217 19.33 13.33 -5.31
N MET A 218 18.58 12.37 -5.87
CA MET A 218 18.91 10.95 -5.74
C MET A 218 19.27 10.42 -7.13
N ASP A 219 20.57 10.36 -7.41
CA ASP A 219 21.19 9.63 -8.53
C ASP A 219 20.73 9.94 -9.96
N ALA A 220 20.31 11.17 -10.26
CA ALA A 220 20.21 11.58 -11.67
C ALA A 220 21.64 11.76 -12.24
N PRO A 221 22.08 11.00 -13.27
CA PRO A 221 23.34 11.26 -13.93
C PRO A 221 23.23 12.60 -14.65
N ALA A 222 23.67 13.67 -13.98
CA ALA A 222 23.85 15.05 -14.46
C ALA A 222 23.07 15.40 -15.75
N ARG A 223 21.76 15.13 -15.80
CA ARG A 223 20.99 15.35 -17.03
C ARG A 223 20.53 16.80 -16.99
N HIS A 224 21.43 17.65 -17.45
CA HIS A 224 21.18 19.03 -17.83
C HIS A 224 20.38 19.85 -16.81
N GLN A 225 20.96 20.11 -15.64
CA GLN A 225 20.68 21.39 -14.96
C GLN A 225 21.39 22.53 -15.72
N ARG A 226 20.95 22.75 -16.97
CA ARG A 226 21.13 24.02 -17.65
C ARG A 226 20.09 24.94 -17.03
N LEU A 227 20.47 25.61 -15.95
CA LEU A 227 20.03 26.95 -15.55
C LEU A 227 20.76 27.23 -14.23
N SER A 228 21.89 27.95 -14.35
CA SER A 228 22.71 28.43 -13.26
C SER A 228 21.88 29.40 -12.40
N LEU A 229 21.08 28.85 -11.49
CA LEU A 229 20.55 29.60 -10.37
C LEU A 229 21.74 29.88 -9.46
N SER A 230 21.94 31.16 -9.14
CA SER A 230 22.95 31.62 -8.19
C SER A 230 22.91 30.72 -6.95
N SER A 231 24.07 30.20 -6.53
CA SER A 231 24.22 29.17 -5.48
C SER A 231 23.39 29.45 -4.20
N GLY A 232 23.10 30.70 -3.86
CA GLY A 232 22.24 31.07 -2.72
C GLY A 232 20.74 30.77 -2.86
N GLY A 233 20.18 30.74 -4.07
CA GLY A 233 18.75 30.45 -4.28
C GLY A 233 18.41 28.97 -4.08
N HIS A 234 19.35 28.09 -4.39
CA HIS A 234 19.16 26.64 -4.27
C HIS A 234 19.08 26.19 -2.81
N VAL A 235 19.93 26.74 -1.93
CA VAL A 235 19.92 26.45 -0.49
C VAL A 235 18.58 26.86 0.15
N GLY A 236 18.03 28.01 -0.24
CA GLY A 236 16.73 28.48 0.26
C GLY A 236 15.57 27.56 -0.14
N ILE A 237 15.59 27.02 -1.36
CA ILE A 237 14.57 26.08 -1.85
C ILE A 237 14.66 24.75 -1.08
N LEU A 238 15.87 24.20 -0.91
CA LEU A 238 16.07 22.95 -0.16
C LEU A 238 15.70 23.08 1.32
N ALA A 239 16.05 24.19 1.97
CA ALA A 239 15.67 24.45 3.35
C ALA A 239 14.14 24.55 3.50
N LYS A 240 13.46 25.18 2.54
CA LYS A 240 11.99 25.25 2.51
C LYS A 240 11.37 23.88 2.29
N ALA A 241 11.87 23.09 1.33
CA ALA A 241 11.39 21.75 1.05
C ALA A 241 11.56 20.82 2.25
N ASN A 242 12.73 20.82 2.91
CA ASN A 242 12.97 20.08 4.14
C ASN A 242 11.97 20.43 5.25
N ARG A 243 11.69 21.72 5.45
CA ARG A 243 10.69 22.17 6.43
C ARG A 243 9.28 21.66 6.08
N GLU A 244 8.89 21.74 4.81
CA GLU A 244 7.59 21.27 4.33
C GLU A 244 7.44 19.75 4.48
N ILE A 245 8.50 18.99 4.18
CA ILE A 245 8.56 17.54 4.40
C ILE A 245 8.36 17.25 5.88
N HIS A 246 9.15 17.87 6.75
CA HIS A 246 9.04 17.68 8.19
C HIS A 246 7.62 17.95 8.70
N VAL A 247 7.03 19.09 8.33
CA VAL A 247 5.67 19.47 8.77
C VAL A 247 4.62 18.51 8.23
N CYS A 248 4.57 18.27 6.91
CA CYS A 248 3.52 17.46 6.31
C CYS A 248 3.64 15.98 6.71
N ALA A 249 4.86 15.45 6.77
CA ALA A 249 5.10 14.07 7.20
C ALA A 249 4.68 13.86 8.66
N ASN A 250 4.99 14.79 9.57
CA ASN A 250 4.55 14.69 10.97
C ASN A 250 3.03 14.81 11.12
N LEU A 251 2.35 15.69 10.37
CA LEU A 251 0.89 15.81 10.42
C LEU A 251 0.19 14.52 9.95
N LEU A 252 0.71 13.90 8.89
CA LEU A 252 0.22 12.60 8.41
C LEU A 252 0.51 11.49 9.42
N LEU A 253 1.72 11.45 9.97
CA LEU A 253 2.11 10.48 11.00
C LEU A 253 1.20 10.57 12.24
N GLN A 254 0.93 11.78 12.75
CA GLN A 254 0.01 11.99 13.87
C GLN A 254 -1.39 11.43 13.57
N ARG A 255 -1.86 11.53 12.32
CA ARG A 255 -3.13 10.91 11.91
C ARG A 255 -3.05 9.38 11.99
N PHE A 256 -1.97 8.78 11.48
CA PHE A 256 -1.78 7.32 11.52
C PHE A 256 -1.74 6.78 12.95
N GLN A 257 -1.01 7.46 13.85
CA GLN A 257 -0.90 7.08 15.26
C GLN A 257 -2.23 7.22 15.99
N ARG A 258 -2.98 8.30 15.76
CA ARG A 258 -4.32 8.49 16.36
C ARG A 258 -5.30 7.39 15.95
N GLU A 259 -5.15 6.85 14.75
CA GLU A 259 -6.00 5.79 14.22
C GLU A 259 -5.43 4.39 14.48
N GLU A 260 -4.38 4.29 15.31
CA GLU A 260 -3.71 3.05 15.69
C GLU A 260 -3.30 2.21 14.47
N TRP A 261 -2.87 2.87 13.39
CA TRP A 261 -2.45 2.23 12.13
C TRP A 261 -3.52 1.39 11.41
N LYS A 262 -4.75 1.31 11.94
CA LYS A 262 -5.83 0.44 11.43
C LYS A 262 -6.25 0.77 9.99
N ARG A 263 -6.03 2.02 9.58
CA ARG A 263 -6.42 2.55 8.27
C ARG A 263 -5.33 2.46 7.22
N ILE A 264 -4.19 1.82 7.53
CA ILE A 264 -3.13 1.58 6.57
C ILE A 264 -3.29 0.17 6.02
N ARG A 265 -3.29 0.04 4.69
CA ARG A 265 -3.24 -1.26 4.03
C ARG A 265 -1.92 -1.96 4.38
N TRP A 266 -2.01 -3.18 4.90
CA TRP A 266 -0.88 -3.90 5.50
C TRP A 266 0.37 -3.96 4.61
N TYR A 267 0.18 -4.19 3.31
CA TYR A 267 1.26 -4.19 2.33
C TYR A 267 2.11 -2.91 2.34
N HIS A 268 1.49 -1.73 2.46
CA HIS A 268 2.22 -0.47 2.45
C HIS A 268 3.05 -0.30 3.73
N GLY A 269 2.49 -0.67 4.89
CA GLY A 269 3.25 -0.66 6.15
C GLY A 269 4.45 -1.61 6.11
N VAL A 270 4.24 -2.84 5.62
CA VAL A 270 5.31 -3.84 5.47
C VAL A 270 6.39 -3.34 4.50
N ALA A 271 6.00 -2.78 3.35
CA ALA A 271 6.94 -2.28 2.36
C ALA A 271 7.77 -1.09 2.87
N VAL A 272 7.15 -0.18 3.63
CA VAL A 272 7.85 0.97 4.24
C VAL A 272 8.79 0.50 5.34
N ALA A 273 8.35 -0.38 6.24
CA ALA A 273 9.21 -0.94 7.28
C ALA A 273 10.42 -1.66 6.68
N GLN A 274 10.21 -2.48 5.64
CA GLN A 274 11.30 -3.17 4.95
C GLN A 274 12.31 -2.17 4.34
N LYS A 275 11.83 -1.10 3.70
CA LYS A 275 12.71 -0.07 3.10
C LYS A 275 13.51 0.70 4.15
N TRP A 276 12.90 1.07 5.27
CA TRP A 276 13.60 1.76 6.34
C TRP A 276 14.65 0.87 7.01
N ILE A 277 14.35 -0.41 7.23
CA ILE A 277 15.33 -1.41 7.73
C ILE A 277 16.54 -1.50 6.80
N ALA A 278 16.30 -1.63 5.49
CA ALA A 278 17.37 -1.73 4.50
C ALA A 278 18.21 -0.44 4.46
N HIS A 279 17.58 0.73 4.52
CA HIS A 279 18.27 2.02 4.56
C HIS A 279 19.18 2.17 5.78
N LEU A 280 18.75 1.66 6.94
CA LEU A 280 19.51 1.71 8.19
C LEU A 280 20.52 0.56 8.34
N GLY A 281 20.63 -0.35 7.36
CA GLY A 281 21.53 -1.49 7.43
C GLY A 281 21.22 -2.47 8.55
N MET A 282 19.95 -2.57 8.99
CA MET A 282 19.51 -3.44 10.08
C MET A 282 19.20 -4.88 9.63
N GLU A 283 19.66 -5.28 8.45
CA GLU A 283 19.48 -6.64 7.94
C GLU A 283 20.42 -7.60 8.68
N PRO A 284 19.95 -8.78 9.14
CA PRO A 284 20.80 -9.75 9.79
C PRO A 284 21.85 -10.24 8.80
N GLU A 285 23.12 -10.25 9.21
CA GLU A 285 24.17 -10.91 8.44
C GLU A 285 23.78 -12.38 8.26
N ILE A 286 23.49 -12.77 7.02
CA ILE A 286 23.24 -14.18 6.68
C ILE A 286 24.58 -14.89 6.83
N SER A 287 24.83 -15.42 8.02
CA SER A 287 25.97 -16.30 8.35
C SER A 287 25.71 -17.72 7.90
#